data_AF-A0A9E5PIU9-F1
#
_entry.id   AF-A0A9E5PIU9-F1
#
_cell.length_a   1.000
_cell.length_b   1.000
_cell.length_c   1.000
_cell.angle_alpha   90.00
_cell.angle_beta   90.00
_cell.angle_gamma   90.00
#
_symmetry.space_group_name_H-M   'P 1'
#
loop_
_entity.id
_entity.type
_entity.pdbx_description
1 polymer ?
#
loop_
_entity_poly.entity_id
_entity_poly.type
_entity_poly.pdbx_seq_one_letter_code
_entity_poly.pdbx_strand_id
1 'polypeptide(L)'
;MLLAGSIGVLSCSSQAAQRTQLEPSFASRIAQLSEPAGYFDTDNLISNEASYLHVMGKMRELGVTGGAYIGVGPDQNFSYIAQIRPSIAFIIDIRRDNMLEQLLFKALFALARNRAEYLSLLFGRPPPGTLDEWTNRGIAELLAYIDSTPTRPETIASARRAVDRTVAAFDVPLSVEDWATIDRYHQTFIREGLSLKFRSFRRPPRFYYPTFRELLMERDLTGRHTNYLASEGAFRVVKSLQDRDLVIPVVGDLAGTHALKAIGQLIAARRERVSALYTSNVEFYLFRSGGFGQFLRNVEHLPRDERSVIIRSVFRATFGPHPLSVPGYYSTQLLQTLETLVEEAADGGYRSYWELVTKHALR
;
A
#
# COMPACT_ATOMS: atom_id res chain seq x y z
N MET A 1 -62.24 52.63 -2.86
CA MET A 1 -61.18 53.65 -2.82
C MET A 1 -60.27 53.30 -1.65
N LEU A 2 -58.97 53.07 -1.92
CA LEU A 2 -57.87 52.80 -0.97
C LEU A 2 -58.01 51.60 0.00
N LEU A 3 -57.24 50.54 -0.25
CA LEU A 3 -56.71 49.66 0.79
C LEU A 3 -55.20 49.51 0.58
N ALA A 4 -54.44 49.93 1.58
CA ALA A 4 -52.99 49.89 1.62
C ALA A 4 -52.48 48.45 1.82
N GLY A 5 -51.52 48.05 0.99
CA GLY A 5 -50.83 46.77 1.08
C GLY A 5 -49.59 46.85 1.95
N SER A 6 -49.48 45.95 2.91
CA SER A 6 -48.31 45.75 3.76
C SER A 6 -47.37 44.73 3.12
N ILE A 7 -46.09 45.10 2.99
CA ILE A 7 -45.01 44.32 2.40
C ILE A 7 -44.62 43.17 3.35
N GLY A 8 -44.82 41.93 2.91
CA GLY A 8 -44.25 40.75 3.55
C GLY A 8 -42.84 40.48 3.02
N VAL A 9 -41.84 40.56 3.90
CA VAL A 9 -40.46 40.17 3.59
C VAL A 9 -40.37 38.65 3.61
N LEU A 10 -40.19 38.05 2.43
CA LEU A 10 -39.81 36.65 2.27
C LEU A 10 -38.33 36.50 2.64
N SER A 11 -38.05 36.06 3.86
CA SER A 11 -36.72 35.64 4.30
C SER A 11 -36.33 34.33 3.63
N CYS A 12 -35.55 34.41 2.55
CA CYS A 12 -34.96 33.25 1.88
C CYS A 12 -33.50 33.10 2.35
N SER A 13 -33.28 32.58 3.56
CA SER A 13 -31.93 32.33 4.09
C SER A 13 -31.91 31.13 5.04
N SER A 14 -32.00 29.90 4.52
CA SER A 14 -31.81 28.71 5.36
C SER A 14 -31.23 27.50 4.63
N GLN A 15 -30.30 27.69 3.69
CA GLN A 15 -29.58 26.57 3.05
C GLN A 15 -28.06 26.71 2.97
N ALA A 16 -27.47 27.82 3.42
CA ALA A 16 -26.01 28.03 3.34
C ALA A 16 -25.24 27.67 4.63
N ALA A 17 -25.91 27.21 5.70
CA ALA A 17 -25.30 27.01 7.02
C ALA A 17 -25.15 25.53 7.44
N GLN A 18 -25.22 24.58 6.51
CA GLN A 18 -25.11 23.14 6.83
C GLN A 18 -24.22 22.40 5.83
N ARG A 19 -22.89 22.57 5.98
CA ARG A 19 -21.83 21.55 5.83
C ARG A 19 -20.49 22.23 5.56
N THR A 20 -19.76 22.50 6.64
CA THR A 20 -18.29 22.53 6.60
C THR A 20 -17.78 21.84 7.86
N GLN A 21 -18.07 20.53 7.96
CA GLN A 21 -17.08 19.67 8.61
C GLN A 21 -15.88 19.70 7.67
N LEU A 22 -14.85 20.47 8.03
CA LEU A 22 -13.56 20.42 7.37
C LEU A 22 -13.15 18.94 7.31
N GLU A 23 -12.92 18.42 6.11
CA GLU A 23 -12.39 17.08 5.93
C GLU A 23 -11.11 16.95 6.79
N PRO A 24 -10.95 15.86 7.58
CA PRO A 24 -9.76 15.70 8.41
C PRO A 24 -8.47 15.81 7.58
N SER A 25 -7.48 16.51 8.12
CA SER A 25 -6.15 16.61 7.50
C SER A 25 -5.49 15.23 7.41
N PHE A 26 -4.50 15.09 6.51
CA PHE A 26 -3.74 13.84 6.35
C PHE A 26 -3.18 13.33 7.69
N ALA A 27 -2.47 14.18 8.43
CA ALA A 27 -1.93 13.85 9.75
C ALA A 27 -3.03 13.46 10.76
N SER A 28 -4.16 14.17 10.76
CA SER A 28 -5.28 13.85 11.65
C SER A 28 -5.90 12.48 11.32
N ARG A 29 -6.02 12.12 10.04
CA ARG A 29 -6.50 10.78 9.64
C ARG A 29 -5.55 9.68 10.10
N ILE A 30 -4.24 9.86 9.92
CA ILE A 30 -3.25 8.90 10.41
C ILE A 30 -3.40 8.71 11.93
N ALA A 31 -3.47 9.81 12.69
CA ALA A 31 -3.60 9.75 14.14
C ALA A 31 -4.91 9.11 14.61
N GLN A 32 -6.04 9.37 13.94
CA GLN A 32 -7.34 8.81 14.30
C GLN A 32 -7.44 7.31 14.00
N LEU A 33 -6.85 6.87 12.88
CA LEU A 33 -6.93 5.47 12.44
C LEU A 33 -5.88 4.59 13.11
N SER A 34 -4.74 5.16 13.51
CA SER A 34 -3.64 4.37 14.08
C SER A 34 -3.89 3.97 15.53
N GLU A 35 -3.24 2.89 15.94
CA GLU A 35 -3.15 2.40 17.30
C GLU A 35 -1.67 2.30 17.73
N PRO A 36 -1.35 1.99 19.00
CA PRO A 36 0.03 1.82 19.44
C PRO A 36 0.78 0.79 18.59
N ALA A 37 2.03 1.09 18.24
CA ALA A 37 2.86 0.19 17.46
C ALA A 37 3.13 -1.13 18.21
N GLY A 38 3.07 -2.24 17.48
CA GLY A 38 3.58 -3.51 17.94
C GLY A 38 5.01 -3.75 17.47
N TYR A 39 5.43 -5.03 17.49
CA TYR A 39 6.78 -5.43 17.14
C TYR A 39 6.78 -6.43 15.99
N PHE A 40 7.69 -6.22 15.03
CA PHE A 40 8.01 -7.20 14.01
C PHE A 40 9.52 -7.13 13.70
N ASP A 41 10.13 -8.29 13.54
CA ASP A 41 11.58 -8.49 13.65
C ASP A 41 12.37 -8.17 12.36
N THR A 42 11.86 -7.26 11.52
CA THR A 42 12.31 -7.05 10.15
C THR A 42 12.12 -5.58 9.72
N ASP A 43 13.09 -5.01 8.98
CA ASP A 43 12.99 -3.66 8.39
C ASP A 43 11.95 -3.62 7.24
N ASN A 44 11.84 -4.71 6.46
CA ASN A 44 10.81 -4.94 5.42
C ASN A 44 10.61 -3.75 4.46
N LEU A 45 11.70 -3.11 4.03
CA LEU A 45 11.67 -1.96 3.12
C LEU A 45 11.10 -2.30 1.74
N ILE A 46 11.26 -3.55 1.32
CA ILE A 46 10.69 -4.09 0.10
C ILE A 46 10.13 -5.47 0.39
N SER A 47 9.15 -5.90 -0.42
CA SER A 47 8.62 -7.26 -0.33
C SER A 47 9.70 -8.32 -0.63
N ASN A 48 9.53 -9.52 -0.09
CA ASN A 48 10.29 -10.71 -0.50
C ASN A 48 9.44 -11.68 -1.35
N GLU A 49 8.26 -11.22 -1.79
CA GLU A 49 7.29 -11.99 -2.55
C GLU A 49 7.54 -11.82 -4.05
N ALA A 50 8.41 -12.64 -4.62
CA ALA A 50 8.61 -12.66 -6.07
C ALA A 50 7.29 -12.86 -6.84
N SER A 51 6.33 -13.62 -6.32
CA SER A 51 5.07 -13.89 -7.01
C SER A 51 4.00 -12.78 -6.88
N TYR A 52 4.26 -11.64 -6.26
CA TYR A 52 3.21 -10.71 -5.82
C TYR A 52 2.26 -10.23 -6.93
N LEU A 53 2.70 -10.18 -8.19
CA LEU A 53 1.85 -9.78 -9.32
C LEU A 53 0.98 -10.92 -9.89
N HIS A 54 1.16 -12.17 -9.47
CA HIS A 54 0.55 -13.32 -10.13
C HIS A 54 -0.99 -13.30 -10.09
N VAL A 55 -1.59 -12.68 -9.07
CA VAL A 55 -3.05 -12.55 -8.93
C VAL A 55 -3.68 -11.46 -9.81
N MET A 56 -2.89 -10.59 -10.44
CA MET A 56 -3.39 -9.42 -11.18
C MET A 56 -4.29 -9.80 -12.37
N GLY A 57 -3.97 -10.91 -13.05
CA GLY A 57 -4.81 -11.47 -14.12
C GLY A 57 -6.20 -11.81 -13.61
N LYS A 58 -6.26 -12.58 -12.52
CA LYS A 58 -7.53 -13.01 -11.93
C LYS A 58 -8.35 -11.85 -11.38
N MET A 59 -7.71 -10.86 -10.77
CA MET A 59 -8.38 -9.65 -10.31
C MET A 59 -9.06 -8.87 -11.45
N ARG A 60 -8.46 -8.86 -12.65
CA ARG A 60 -9.11 -8.27 -13.84
C ARG A 60 -10.34 -9.05 -14.27
N GLU A 61 -10.25 -10.37 -14.31
CA GLU A 61 -11.37 -11.25 -14.68
C GLU A 61 -12.56 -11.06 -13.74
N LEU A 62 -12.31 -10.93 -12.44
CA LEU A 62 -13.33 -10.71 -11.41
C LEU A 62 -13.86 -9.26 -11.37
N GLY A 63 -13.26 -8.34 -12.13
CA GLY A 63 -13.64 -6.94 -12.12
C GLY A 63 -13.38 -6.23 -10.79
N VAL A 64 -12.27 -6.57 -10.11
CA VAL A 64 -11.85 -5.91 -8.86
C VAL A 64 -11.36 -4.49 -9.19
N THR A 65 -12.20 -3.49 -8.93
CA THR A 65 -11.90 -2.07 -9.22
C THR A 65 -12.70 -1.13 -8.31
N GLY A 66 -12.22 0.11 -8.14
CA GLY A 66 -12.87 1.14 -7.33
C GLY A 66 -12.80 0.83 -5.84
N GLY A 67 -13.75 1.35 -5.05
CA GLY A 67 -13.86 1.08 -3.62
C GLY A 67 -12.64 1.52 -2.82
N ALA A 68 -12.41 0.85 -1.70
CA ALA A 68 -11.28 1.05 -0.81
C ALA A 68 -10.27 -0.11 -0.93
N TYR A 69 -8.98 0.21 -0.84
CA TYR A 69 -7.90 -0.77 -0.74
C TYR A 69 -7.35 -0.79 0.69
N ILE A 70 -7.07 -1.97 1.22
CA ILE A 70 -6.37 -2.15 2.50
C ILE A 70 -5.21 -3.11 2.26
N GLY A 71 -4.00 -2.80 2.71
CA GLY A 71 -2.89 -3.74 2.57
C GLY A 71 -1.75 -3.52 3.56
N VAL A 72 -1.03 -4.60 3.87
CA VAL A 72 0.14 -4.58 4.75
C VAL A 72 1.46 -4.40 4.02
N GLY A 73 2.54 -4.02 4.73
CA GLY A 73 3.88 -3.91 4.14
C GLY A 73 4.01 -2.73 3.15
N PRO A 74 5.13 -2.64 2.41
CA PRO A 74 5.49 -1.36 1.81
C PRO A 74 4.90 -1.17 0.40
N ASP A 75 5.75 -1.01 -0.61
CA ASP A 75 5.41 -0.43 -1.90
C ASP A 75 4.76 -1.41 -2.88
N GLN A 76 4.77 -2.72 -2.62
CA GLN A 76 4.05 -3.69 -3.44
C GLN A 76 2.55 -3.38 -3.51
N ASN A 77 2.02 -2.75 -2.47
CA ASN A 77 0.66 -2.22 -2.41
C ASN A 77 0.34 -1.25 -3.55
N PHE A 78 1.30 -0.42 -3.98
CA PHE A 78 1.08 0.57 -5.04
C PHE A 78 0.74 -0.08 -6.38
N SER A 79 1.21 -1.30 -6.63
CA SER A 79 0.87 -2.04 -7.85
C SER A 79 -0.59 -2.50 -7.84
N TYR A 80 -1.09 -2.98 -6.70
CA TYR A 80 -2.51 -3.30 -6.53
C TYR A 80 -3.36 -2.03 -6.60
N ILE A 81 -2.95 -0.94 -5.97
CA ILE A 81 -3.64 0.35 -6.02
C ILE A 81 -3.73 0.88 -7.46
N ALA A 82 -2.64 0.82 -8.23
CA ALA A 82 -2.61 1.26 -9.63
C ALA A 82 -3.60 0.47 -10.51
N GLN A 83 -3.73 -0.84 -10.23
CA GLN A 83 -4.61 -1.77 -10.93
C GLN A 83 -6.09 -1.57 -10.54
N ILE A 84 -6.38 -1.53 -9.24
CA ILE A 84 -7.74 -1.43 -8.68
C ILE A 84 -8.31 -0.03 -8.91
N ARG A 85 -7.48 1.01 -8.83
CA ARG A 85 -7.87 2.43 -8.86
C ARG A 85 -8.90 2.75 -7.77
N PRO A 86 -8.59 2.49 -6.49
CA PRO A 86 -9.51 2.73 -5.39
C PRO A 86 -9.76 4.24 -5.21
N SER A 87 -10.89 4.59 -4.59
CA SER A 87 -11.18 5.96 -4.16
C SER A 87 -10.40 6.35 -2.90
N ILE A 88 -9.92 5.37 -2.13
CA ILE A 88 -9.08 5.53 -0.94
C ILE A 88 -8.28 4.25 -0.67
N ALA A 89 -7.05 4.38 -0.19
CA ALA A 89 -6.17 3.26 0.15
C ALA A 89 -5.58 3.41 1.54
N PHE A 90 -5.48 2.31 2.27
CA PHE A 90 -4.89 2.23 3.59
C PHE A 90 -3.72 1.25 3.57
N ILE A 91 -2.54 1.73 3.97
CA ILE A 91 -1.37 0.89 4.16
C ILE A 91 -1.21 0.68 5.66
N ILE A 92 -1.65 -0.48 6.15
CA ILE A 92 -1.70 -0.81 7.58
C ILE A 92 -0.55 -1.74 7.95
N ASP A 93 0.26 -1.40 8.94
CA ASP A 93 1.35 -2.26 9.41
C ASP A 93 1.48 -2.15 10.92
N ILE A 94 1.82 -3.25 11.57
CA ILE A 94 2.01 -3.29 13.02
C ILE A 94 3.16 -2.39 13.47
N ARG A 95 4.10 -2.08 12.57
CA ARG A 95 5.27 -1.24 12.82
C ARG A 95 5.00 0.21 12.46
N ARG A 96 5.38 1.12 13.36
CA ARG A 96 5.49 2.56 13.05
C ARG A 96 6.47 2.82 11.89
N ASP A 97 7.55 2.05 11.81
CA ASP A 97 8.57 2.18 10.76
C ASP A 97 7.99 2.12 9.34
N ASN A 98 6.98 1.29 9.09
CA ASN A 98 6.35 1.24 7.76
C ASN A 98 5.55 2.52 7.48
N MET A 99 4.86 3.09 8.47
CA MET A 99 4.20 4.39 8.32
C MET A 99 5.22 5.47 7.93
N LEU A 100 6.40 5.48 8.56
CA LEU A 100 7.50 6.41 8.25
C LEU A 100 8.03 6.20 6.82
N GLU A 101 8.16 4.96 6.38
CA GLU A 101 8.54 4.63 5.00
C GLU A 101 7.49 5.10 3.98
N GLN A 102 6.20 4.99 4.30
CA GLN A 102 5.14 5.52 3.45
C GLN A 102 5.17 7.04 3.37
N LEU A 103 5.60 7.76 4.41
CA LEU A 103 5.84 9.21 4.34
C LEU A 103 7.00 9.55 3.40
N LEU A 104 8.08 8.76 3.43
CA LEU A 104 9.16 8.86 2.44
C LEU A 104 8.63 8.68 1.02
N PHE A 105 7.87 7.62 0.74
CA PHE A 105 7.29 7.40 -0.59
C PHE A 105 6.34 8.53 -1.01
N LYS A 106 5.47 9.00 -0.11
CA LYS A 106 4.56 10.12 -0.38
C LYS A 106 5.34 11.38 -0.77
N ALA A 107 6.44 11.69 -0.09
CA ALA A 107 7.32 12.80 -0.45
C ALA A 107 7.95 12.62 -1.84
N LEU A 108 8.41 11.42 -2.15
CA LEU A 108 8.95 11.10 -3.48
C LEU A 108 7.89 11.26 -4.58
N PHE A 109 6.66 10.81 -4.36
CA PHE A 109 5.54 11.01 -5.28
C PHE A 109 5.18 12.49 -5.44
N ALA A 110 5.16 13.26 -4.35
CA ALA A 110 4.85 14.69 -4.38
C ALA A 110 5.89 15.48 -5.20
N LEU A 111 7.17 15.15 -5.03
CA LEU A 111 8.30 15.77 -5.73
C LEU A 111 8.43 15.35 -7.20
N ALA A 112 8.14 14.09 -7.52
CA ALA A 112 8.41 13.55 -8.85
C ALA A 112 7.36 13.96 -9.89
N ARG A 113 7.84 14.48 -11.03
CA ARG A 113 7.02 14.77 -12.20
C ARG A 113 6.66 13.50 -12.97
N ASN A 114 7.55 12.52 -13.06
CA ASN A 114 7.31 11.23 -13.74
C ASN A 114 8.12 10.10 -13.07
N ARG A 115 8.00 8.88 -13.60
CA ARG A 115 8.67 7.70 -13.06
C ARG A 115 10.20 7.79 -13.02
N ALA A 116 10.81 8.46 -14.00
CA ALA A 116 12.26 8.60 -14.05
C ALA A 116 12.75 9.49 -12.90
N GLU A 117 12.08 10.61 -12.66
CA GLU A 117 12.42 11.49 -11.54
C GLU A 117 12.13 10.84 -10.18
N TYR A 118 11.05 10.05 -10.07
CA TYR A 118 10.75 9.27 -8.87
C TYR A 118 11.91 8.32 -8.51
N LEU A 119 12.38 7.52 -9.48
CA LEU A 119 13.50 6.60 -9.28
C LEU A 119 14.81 7.35 -8.99
N SER A 120 15.05 8.47 -9.67
CA SER A 120 16.21 9.32 -9.41
C SER A 120 16.21 9.87 -7.98
N LEU A 121 15.08 10.34 -7.47
CA LEU A 121 14.95 10.83 -6.09
C LEU A 121 15.11 9.68 -5.07
N LEU A 122 14.46 8.53 -5.30
CA LEU A 122 14.54 7.36 -4.44
C LEU A 122 15.99 6.88 -4.27
N PHE A 123 16.76 6.88 -5.36
CA PHE A 123 18.15 6.39 -5.38
C PHE A 123 19.20 7.50 -5.30
N GLY A 124 18.83 8.77 -5.10
CA GLY A 124 19.79 9.87 -5.01
C GLY A 124 20.64 10.03 -6.28
N ARG A 125 20.03 9.77 -7.45
CA ARG A 125 20.62 9.98 -8.78
C ARG A 125 20.14 11.30 -9.37
N PRO A 126 20.93 11.99 -10.21
CA PRO A 126 20.41 13.11 -10.96
C PRO A 126 19.25 12.63 -11.86
N PRO A 127 18.19 13.42 -12.06
CA PRO A 127 17.20 13.12 -13.07
C PRO A 127 17.80 13.26 -14.47
N PRO A 128 17.26 12.55 -15.48
CA PRO A 128 17.65 12.79 -16.87
C PRO A 128 17.46 14.26 -17.27
N GLY A 129 18.43 14.81 -18.02
CA GLY A 129 18.38 16.21 -18.45
C GLY A 129 17.15 16.54 -19.33
N THR A 130 16.72 15.59 -20.16
CA THR A 130 15.52 15.68 -21.01
C THR A 130 14.34 14.92 -20.40
N LEU A 131 13.95 15.24 -19.16
CA LEU A 131 13.02 14.43 -18.37
C LEU A 131 11.71 14.03 -19.09
N ASP A 132 11.16 14.92 -19.92
CA ASP A 132 9.91 14.65 -20.64
C ASP A 132 10.04 13.47 -21.62
N GLU A 133 11.20 13.30 -22.26
CA GLU A 133 11.51 12.17 -23.16
C GLU A 133 11.57 10.82 -22.43
N TRP A 134 11.68 10.85 -21.10
CA TRP A 134 11.72 9.67 -20.24
C TRP A 134 10.35 9.22 -19.72
N THR A 135 9.32 10.05 -19.92
CA THR A 135 7.97 9.81 -19.39
C THR A 135 7.39 8.47 -19.86
N ASN A 136 7.55 8.12 -21.13
CA ASN A 136 6.98 6.91 -21.73
C ASN A 136 7.98 5.78 -21.95
N ARG A 137 9.22 5.90 -21.45
CA ARG A 137 10.24 4.84 -21.54
C ARG A 137 9.82 3.59 -20.78
N GLY A 138 10.25 2.43 -21.27
CA GLY A 138 9.98 1.15 -20.61
C GLY A 138 10.70 1.05 -19.27
N ILE A 139 10.16 0.27 -18.32
CA ILE A 139 10.78 0.10 -16.99
C ILE A 139 12.24 -0.39 -17.10
N ALA A 140 12.55 -1.28 -18.03
CA ALA A 140 13.93 -1.74 -18.26
C ALA A 140 14.90 -0.59 -18.60
N GLU A 141 14.48 0.37 -19.44
CA GLU A 141 15.28 1.55 -19.78
C GLU A 141 15.48 2.46 -18.56
N LEU A 142 14.43 2.65 -17.74
CA LEU A 142 14.52 3.41 -16.49
C LEU A 142 15.53 2.79 -15.53
N LEU A 143 15.49 1.46 -15.36
CA LEU A 143 16.42 0.76 -14.48
C LEU A 143 17.86 0.76 -15.02
N ALA A 144 18.05 0.73 -16.34
CA ALA A 144 19.36 0.85 -16.97
C ALA A 144 19.96 2.25 -16.77
N TYR A 145 19.13 3.29 -16.78
CA TYR A 145 19.55 4.65 -16.46
C TYR A 145 20.05 4.76 -15.01
N ILE A 146 19.32 4.18 -14.06
CA ILE A 146 19.73 4.20 -12.64
C ILE A 146 21.06 3.48 -12.41
N ASP A 147 21.29 2.34 -13.07
CA ASP A 147 22.56 1.59 -12.96
C ASP A 147 23.74 2.37 -13.57
N SER A 148 23.53 2.97 -14.74
CA SER A 148 24.59 3.68 -15.47
C SER A 148 24.87 5.08 -14.91
N THR A 149 23.98 5.60 -14.06
CA THR A 149 24.13 6.93 -13.46
C THR A 149 24.73 6.81 -12.05
N PRO A 150 25.95 7.30 -11.82
CA PRO A 150 26.57 7.25 -10.50
C PRO A 150 25.87 8.19 -9.51
N THR A 151 25.91 7.83 -8.22
CA THR A 151 25.59 8.79 -7.15
C THR A 151 26.64 9.88 -7.09
N ARG A 152 26.23 11.07 -6.64
CA ARG A 152 27.15 12.13 -6.26
C ARG A 152 26.73 12.71 -4.90
N PRO A 153 27.67 13.09 -4.02
CA PRO A 153 27.35 13.62 -2.69
C PRO A 153 26.35 14.78 -2.73
N GLU A 154 26.49 15.68 -3.70
CA GLU A 154 25.61 16.83 -3.90
C GLU A 154 24.18 16.42 -4.25
N THR A 155 24.02 15.43 -5.13
CA THR A 155 22.72 14.92 -5.55
C THR A 155 22.02 14.18 -4.42
N ILE A 156 22.75 13.34 -3.68
CA ILE A 156 22.24 12.64 -2.49
C ILE A 156 21.74 13.66 -1.47
N ALA A 157 22.57 14.65 -1.15
CA ALA A 157 22.23 15.66 -0.15
C ALA A 157 21.04 16.52 -0.60
N SER A 158 20.94 16.83 -1.89
CA SER A 158 19.80 17.55 -2.45
C SER A 158 18.50 16.74 -2.37
N ALA A 159 18.53 15.47 -2.77
CA ALA A 159 17.37 14.58 -2.72
C ALA A 159 16.86 14.40 -1.29
N ARG A 160 17.75 14.13 -0.33
CA ARG A 160 17.40 13.98 1.09
C ARG A 160 16.78 15.26 1.66
N ARG A 161 17.40 16.43 1.44
CA ARG A 161 16.83 17.71 1.90
C ARG A 161 15.46 18.02 1.31
N ALA A 162 15.23 17.68 0.04
CA ALA A 162 13.94 17.88 -0.61
C ALA A 162 12.87 16.95 0.00
N VAL A 163 13.22 15.68 0.23
CA VAL A 163 12.35 14.72 0.91
C VAL A 163 12.03 15.18 2.33
N ASP A 164 13.03 15.53 3.15
CA ASP A 164 12.83 15.94 4.54
C ASP A 164 11.89 17.15 4.64
N ARG A 165 12.11 18.16 3.80
CA ARG A 165 11.23 19.35 3.73
C ARG A 165 9.80 18.96 3.36
N THR A 166 9.64 18.03 2.43
CA THR A 166 8.32 17.59 1.96
C THR A 166 7.61 16.76 3.01
N VAL A 167 8.32 15.85 3.70
CA VAL A 167 7.79 15.08 4.83
C VAL A 167 7.34 16.02 5.96
N ALA A 168 8.13 17.03 6.28
CA ALA A 168 7.79 18.00 7.33
C ALA A 168 6.47 18.74 7.02
N ALA A 169 6.18 18.98 5.74
CA ALA A 169 4.95 19.64 5.30
C ALA A 169 3.69 18.75 5.37
N PHE A 170 3.82 17.47 5.73
CA PHE A 170 2.66 16.59 5.95
C PHE A 170 2.04 16.75 7.34
N ASP A 171 2.66 17.54 8.23
CA ASP A 171 2.22 17.86 9.59
C ASP A 171 1.97 16.62 10.48
N VAL A 172 2.53 15.46 10.11
CA VAL A 172 2.53 14.27 10.97
C VAL A 172 3.51 14.52 12.11
N PRO A 173 3.11 14.33 13.39
CA PRO A 173 4.05 14.46 14.51
C PRO A 173 5.12 13.37 14.44
N LEU A 174 6.38 13.78 14.31
CA LEU A 174 7.55 12.90 14.21
C LEU A 174 8.55 13.20 15.33
N SER A 175 9.00 12.17 16.04
CA SER A 175 10.09 12.27 17.00
C SER A 175 11.47 12.37 16.32
N VAL A 176 12.52 12.58 17.11
CA VAL A 176 13.90 12.55 16.60
C VAL A 176 14.26 11.17 16.02
N GLU A 177 13.78 10.10 16.65
CA GLU A 177 13.96 8.72 16.21
C GLU A 177 13.18 8.40 14.93
N ASP A 178 11.99 8.98 14.77
CA ASP A 178 11.21 8.86 13.53
C ASP A 178 11.97 9.49 12.35
N TRP A 179 12.48 10.71 12.53
CA TRP A 179 13.31 11.38 11.52
C TRP A 179 14.58 10.60 11.19
N ALA A 180 15.27 10.07 12.21
CA ALA A 180 16.44 9.22 12.01
C ALA A 180 16.10 7.93 11.23
N THR A 181 14.90 7.38 11.41
CA THR A 181 14.44 6.20 10.69
C THR A 181 14.12 6.49 9.23
N ILE A 182 13.38 7.57 8.94
CA ILE A 182 13.13 8.02 7.56
C ILE A 182 14.45 8.22 6.81
N ASP A 183 15.41 8.89 7.46
CA ASP A 183 16.71 9.14 6.89
C ASP A 183 17.49 7.84 6.61
N ARG A 184 17.53 6.92 7.58
CA ARG A 184 18.17 5.60 7.44
C ARG A 184 17.56 4.79 6.29
N TYR A 185 16.26 4.89 6.09
CA TYR A 185 15.55 4.20 5.02
C TYR A 185 15.92 4.77 3.66
N HIS A 186 15.84 6.09 3.48
CA HIS A 186 16.24 6.72 2.22
C HIS A 186 17.72 6.45 1.90
N GLN A 187 18.62 6.55 2.90
CA GLN A 187 20.02 6.18 2.73
C GLN A 187 20.21 4.71 2.32
N THR A 188 19.37 3.80 2.80
CA THR A 188 19.43 2.38 2.44
C THR A 188 19.00 2.16 0.98
N PHE A 189 17.92 2.81 0.53
CA PHE A 189 17.55 2.81 -0.90
C PHE A 189 18.69 3.37 -1.75
N ILE A 190 19.28 4.52 -1.39
CA ILE A 190 20.39 5.14 -2.13
C ILE A 190 21.61 4.22 -2.22
N ARG A 191 22.02 3.64 -1.09
CA ARG A 191 23.22 2.81 -0.96
C ARG A 191 23.09 1.47 -1.67
N GLU A 192 21.96 0.79 -1.49
CA GLU A 192 21.76 -0.57 -2.03
C GLU A 192 21.17 -0.55 -3.44
N GLY A 193 20.53 0.56 -3.81
CA GLY A 193 19.97 0.77 -5.14
C GLY A 193 19.01 -0.35 -5.54
N LEU A 194 19.11 -0.74 -6.80
CA LEU A 194 18.29 -1.80 -7.38
C LEU A 194 18.66 -3.22 -6.88
N SER A 195 19.78 -3.35 -6.16
CA SER A 195 20.22 -4.60 -5.53
C SER A 195 19.68 -4.80 -4.11
N LEU A 196 18.93 -3.82 -3.57
CA LEU A 196 18.28 -3.92 -2.26
C LEU A 196 17.48 -5.22 -2.17
N LYS A 197 17.61 -5.92 -1.04
CA LYS A 197 16.85 -7.13 -0.69
C LYS A 197 16.15 -6.94 0.65
N PHE A 198 15.04 -7.62 0.84
CA PHE A 198 14.39 -7.77 2.14
C PHE A 198 15.38 -8.29 3.20
N ARG A 199 15.30 -7.71 4.41
CA ARG A 199 16.19 -8.01 5.56
C ARG A 199 15.39 -8.17 6.83
N SER A 200 15.63 -9.27 7.55
CA SER A 200 15.21 -9.42 8.94
C SER A 200 16.33 -8.96 9.88
N PHE A 201 15.98 -8.42 11.05
CA PHE A 201 16.97 -7.97 12.01
C PHE A 201 17.89 -9.12 12.41
N ARG A 202 19.20 -8.82 12.37
CA ARG A 202 20.29 -9.75 12.72
C ARG A 202 20.31 -11.03 11.86
N ARG A 203 19.68 -11.02 10.68
CA ARG A 203 19.63 -12.16 9.76
C ARG A 203 20.04 -11.71 8.35
N PRO A 204 20.96 -12.42 7.68
CA PRO A 204 21.26 -12.10 6.29
C PRO A 204 20.05 -12.36 5.38
N PRO A 205 19.90 -11.62 4.27
CA PRO A 205 18.92 -11.96 3.24
C PRO A 205 19.07 -13.41 2.79
N ARG A 206 17.93 -14.08 2.52
CA ARG A 206 17.93 -15.42 1.94
C ARG A 206 18.29 -15.35 0.46
N PHE A 207 18.95 -16.39 -0.05
CA PHE A 207 19.40 -16.43 -1.45
C PHE A 207 18.25 -16.28 -2.46
N TYR A 208 17.06 -16.79 -2.10
CA TYR A 208 15.85 -16.74 -2.92
C TYR A 208 15.02 -15.46 -2.76
N TYR A 209 15.43 -14.50 -1.92
CA TYR A 209 14.75 -13.22 -1.86
C TYR A 209 15.05 -12.42 -3.13
N PRO A 210 14.01 -11.87 -3.79
CA PRO A 210 14.20 -11.01 -4.94
C PRO A 210 14.91 -9.72 -4.50
N THR A 211 15.72 -9.20 -5.41
CA THR A 211 16.18 -7.82 -5.42
C THR A 211 15.02 -6.89 -5.77
N PHE A 212 15.16 -5.61 -5.43
CA PHE A 212 14.19 -4.61 -5.86
C PHE A 212 14.07 -4.54 -7.39
N ARG A 213 15.19 -4.71 -8.12
CA ARG A 213 15.18 -4.88 -9.59
C ARG A 213 14.23 -5.97 -10.05
N GLU A 214 14.33 -7.16 -9.45
CA GLU A 214 13.49 -8.31 -9.81
C GLU A 214 12.01 -8.01 -9.54
N LEU A 215 11.68 -7.39 -8.39
CA LEU A 215 10.30 -6.99 -8.09
C LEU A 215 9.72 -5.96 -9.06
N LEU A 216 10.53 -4.98 -9.49
CA LEU A 216 10.12 -3.96 -10.46
C LEU A 216 9.94 -4.54 -11.87
N MET A 217 10.74 -5.56 -12.21
CA MET A 217 10.72 -6.24 -13.51
C MET A 217 9.76 -7.44 -13.55
N GLU A 218 9.12 -7.79 -12.43
CA GLU A 218 8.23 -8.93 -12.37
C GLU A 218 7.05 -8.80 -13.34
N ARG A 219 6.49 -9.95 -13.73
CA ARG A 219 5.30 -10.04 -14.59
C ARG A 219 4.18 -10.76 -13.87
N ASP A 220 2.95 -10.44 -14.23
CA ASP A 220 1.81 -11.28 -13.86
C ASP A 220 1.78 -12.58 -14.68
N LEU A 221 0.87 -13.50 -14.34
CA LEU A 221 0.71 -14.78 -15.05
C LEU A 221 0.24 -14.63 -16.51
N THR A 222 -0.15 -13.42 -16.93
CA THR A 222 -0.47 -13.11 -18.33
C THR A 222 0.74 -12.54 -19.10
N GLY A 223 1.90 -12.48 -18.46
CA GLY A 223 3.14 -11.98 -19.04
C GLY A 223 3.28 -10.44 -19.03
N ARG A 224 2.39 -9.71 -18.34
CA ARG A 224 2.39 -8.24 -18.33
C ARG A 224 3.20 -7.70 -17.16
N HIS A 225 3.96 -6.63 -17.39
CA HIS A 225 4.50 -5.82 -16.29
C HIS A 225 3.39 -4.98 -15.67
N THR A 226 3.03 -5.29 -14.43
CA THR A 226 1.93 -4.62 -13.70
C THR A 226 2.40 -3.93 -12.42
N ASN A 227 3.71 -3.78 -12.24
CA ASN A 227 4.26 -2.91 -11.20
C ASN A 227 3.82 -1.45 -11.41
N TYR A 228 3.65 -0.67 -10.34
CA TYR A 228 3.22 0.74 -10.42
C TYR A 228 4.17 1.65 -11.23
N LEU A 229 5.45 1.28 -11.36
CA LEU A 229 6.45 1.97 -12.19
C LEU A 229 6.55 1.40 -13.62
N ALA A 230 5.80 0.35 -13.95
CA ALA A 230 5.86 -0.27 -15.28
C ALA A 230 5.37 0.66 -16.40
N SER A 231 4.44 1.58 -16.10
CA SER A 231 3.91 2.57 -17.05
C SER A 231 3.59 3.89 -16.37
N GLU A 232 3.64 4.99 -17.13
CA GLU A 232 3.31 6.31 -16.60
C GLU A 232 1.87 6.39 -16.10
N GLY A 233 0.93 5.72 -16.79
CA GLY A 233 -0.46 5.66 -16.36
C GLY A 233 -0.64 5.03 -14.98
N ALA A 234 0.06 3.92 -14.70
CA ALA A 234 0.02 3.28 -13.38
C ALA A 234 0.61 4.19 -12.29
N PHE A 235 1.76 4.81 -12.58
CA PHE A 235 2.41 5.77 -11.67
C PHE A 235 1.49 6.95 -11.34
N ARG A 236 0.80 7.52 -12.34
CA ARG A 236 -0.10 8.67 -12.18
C ARG A 236 -1.33 8.35 -11.34
N VAL A 237 -1.83 7.11 -11.38
CA VAL A 237 -2.93 6.69 -10.47
C VAL A 237 -2.48 6.82 -9.02
N VAL A 238 -1.32 6.24 -8.67
CA VAL A 238 -0.80 6.28 -7.30
C VAL A 238 -0.43 7.71 -6.90
N LYS A 239 0.27 8.44 -7.77
CA LYS A 239 0.60 9.86 -7.54
C LYS A 239 -0.65 10.71 -7.28
N SER A 240 -1.70 10.55 -8.08
CA SER A 240 -2.95 11.29 -7.90
C SER A 240 -3.64 10.99 -6.56
N LEU A 241 -3.56 9.76 -6.05
CA LEU A 241 -4.07 9.42 -4.72
C LEU A 241 -3.17 10.00 -3.62
N GLN A 242 -1.85 9.94 -3.79
CA GLN A 242 -0.89 10.54 -2.86
C GLN A 242 -1.06 12.07 -2.77
N ASP A 243 -1.17 12.76 -3.90
CA ASP A 243 -1.34 14.23 -3.97
C ASP A 243 -2.68 14.70 -3.34
N ARG A 244 -3.67 13.82 -3.27
CA ARG A 244 -4.99 14.08 -2.67
C ARG A 244 -5.14 13.53 -1.25
N ASP A 245 -4.06 13.05 -0.64
CA ASP A 245 -4.05 12.48 0.71
C ASP A 245 -4.97 11.25 0.88
N LEU A 246 -5.08 10.44 -0.18
CA LEU A 246 -5.94 9.25 -0.25
C LEU A 246 -5.17 7.92 -0.17
N VAL A 247 -3.85 7.94 0.01
CA VAL A 247 -3.06 6.78 0.45
C VAL A 247 -2.63 7.05 1.88
N ILE A 248 -3.30 6.42 2.84
CA ILE A 248 -3.17 6.73 4.26
C ILE A 248 -2.35 5.62 4.94
N PRO A 249 -1.13 5.91 5.43
CA PRO A 249 -0.40 4.94 6.24
C PRO A 249 -0.99 4.89 7.65
N VAL A 250 -1.17 3.68 8.18
CA VAL A 250 -1.81 3.44 9.48
C VAL A 250 -0.94 2.48 10.28
N VAL A 251 -0.64 2.83 11.53
CA VAL A 251 -0.03 1.86 12.45
C VAL A 251 -1.14 1.01 13.03
N GLY A 252 -1.09 -0.31 12.82
CA GLY A 252 -2.08 -1.20 13.40
C GLY A 252 -1.85 -2.69 13.14
N ASP A 253 -2.33 -3.49 14.09
CA ASP A 253 -2.45 -4.93 13.98
C ASP A 253 -3.77 -5.27 13.27
N LEU A 254 -3.72 -6.16 12.28
CA LEU A 254 -4.94 -6.66 11.62
C LEU A 254 -5.86 -7.40 12.61
N ALA A 255 -5.30 -8.00 13.66
CA ALA A 255 -6.03 -8.59 14.79
C ALA A 255 -6.18 -7.62 15.98
N GLY A 256 -5.77 -6.36 15.84
CA GLY A 256 -5.95 -5.31 16.84
C GLY A 256 -7.42 -4.95 17.05
N THR A 257 -7.70 -4.14 18.07
CA THR A 257 -9.07 -3.76 18.44
C THR A 257 -9.52 -2.42 17.85
N HIS A 258 -8.61 -1.66 17.24
CA HIS A 258 -8.89 -0.31 16.75
C HIS A 258 -8.67 -0.14 15.25
N ALA A 259 -7.45 -0.28 14.75
CA ALA A 259 -7.08 0.26 13.43
C ALA A 259 -7.92 -0.28 12.27
N LEU A 260 -8.01 -1.62 12.12
CA LEU A 260 -8.78 -2.22 11.03
C LEU A 260 -10.29 -1.94 11.16
N LYS A 261 -10.80 -1.86 12.40
CA LYS A 261 -12.19 -1.52 12.68
C LYS A 261 -12.50 -0.06 12.34
N ALA A 262 -11.62 0.87 12.70
CA ALA A 262 -11.75 2.30 12.40
C ALA A 262 -11.69 2.54 10.88
N ILE A 263 -10.81 1.83 10.17
CA ILE A 263 -10.77 1.82 8.70
C ILE A 263 -12.12 1.35 8.14
N GLY A 264 -12.65 0.22 8.61
CA GLY A 264 -13.96 -0.30 8.18
C GLY A 264 -15.10 0.69 8.39
N GLN A 265 -15.12 1.38 9.54
CA GLN A 265 -16.09 2.42 9.85
C GLN A 265 -15.97 3.63 8.91
N LEU A 266 -14.75 4.07 8.59
CA LEU A 266 -14.51 5.15 7.65
C LEU A 266 -14.98 4.77 6.23
N ILE A 267 -14.70 3.55 5.79
CA ILE A 267 -15.15 3.03 4.49
C ILE A 267 -16.68 3.03 4.43
N ALA A 268 -17.34 2.54 5.49
CA ALA A 268 -18.80 2.54 5.60
C ALA A 268 -19.39 3.96 5.58
N ALA A 269 -18.79 4.90 6.32
CA ALA A 269 -19.21 6.30 6.36
C ALA A 269 -19.10 6.98 4.99
N ARG A 270 -18.11 6.57 4.18
CA ARG A 270 -17.94 7.00 2.78
C ARG A 270 -18.87 6.30 1.80
N ARG A 271 -19.68 5.33 2.26
CA ARG A 271 -20.53 4.46 1.44
C ARG A 271 -19.74 3.70 0.37
N GLU A 272 -18.50 3.34 0.72
CA GLU A 272 -17.61 2.56 -0.11
C GLU A 272 -17.59 1.10 0.38
N ARG A 273 -17.01 0.24 -0.44
CA ARG A 273 -16.70 -1.16 -0.10
C ARG A 273 -15.20 -1.40 -0.14
N VAL A 274 -14.70 -2.40 0.56
CA VAL A 274 -13.34 -2.91 0.37
C VAL A 274 -13.28 -3.65 -0.95
N SER A 275 -12.42 -3.24 -1.88
CA SER A 275 -12.17 -3.98 -3.12
C SER A 275 -11.14 -5.08 -2.91
N ALA A 276 -10.06 -4.78 -2.19
CA ALA A 276 -9.07 -5.77 -1.82
C ALA A 276 -8.50 -5.53 -0.42
N LEU A 277 -8.27 -6.63 0.30
CA LEU A 277 -7.50 -6.73 1.54
C LEU A 277 -6.23 -7.54 1.26
N TYR A 278 -5.06 -6.91 1.26
CA TYR A 278 -3.76 -7.59 1.09
C TYR A 278 -3.11 -7.86 2.45
N THR A 279 -2.91 -9.13 2.79
CA THR A 279 -2.43 -9.57 4.11
C THR A 279 -0.98 -10.07 4.10
N SER A 280 -0.32 -10.14 2.94
CA SER A 280 0.97 -10.83 2.81
C SER A 280 0.89 -12.22 3.48
N ASN A 281 1.84 -12.58 4.35
CA ASN A 281 1.78 -13.78 5.19
C ASN A 281 1.38 -13.49 6.65
N VAL A 282 0.75 -12.35 6.96
CA VAL A 282 0.37 -11.99 8.34
C VAL A 282 -0.53 -13.04 8.98
N GLU A 283 -1.44 -13.62 8.19
CA GLU A 283 -2.33 -14.70 8.63
C GLU A 283 -1.57 -15.90 9.24
N PHE A 284 -0.34 -16.20 8.77
CA PHE A 284 0.49 -17.26 9.35
C PHE A 284 0.88 -16.98 10.80
N TYR A 285 1.24 -15.73 11.10
CA TYR A 285 1.62 -15.32 12.46
C TYR A 285 0.40 -15.30 13.37
N LEU A 286 -0.74 -14.79 12.88
CA LEU A 286 -1.99 -14.74 13.62
C LEU A 286 -2.52 -16.12 13.99
N PHE A 287 -2.37 -17.12 13.11
CA PHE A 287 -2.68 -18.52 13.45
C PHE A 287 -1.82 -19.03 14.61
N ARG A 288 -0.52 -18.69 14.61
CA ARG A 288 0.43 -19.18 15.62
C ARG A 288 0.32 -18.47 16.96
N SER A 289 -0.05 -17.19 16.96
CA SER A 289 -0.23 -16.39 18.17
C SER A 289 -1.63 -16.50 18.77
N GLY A 290 -2.59 -17.13 18.07
CA GLY A 290 -4.00 -17.20 18.48
C GLY A 290 -4.82 -15.95 18.11
N GLY A 291 -4.24 -14.98 17.39
CA GLY A 291 -4.93 -13.76 16.96
C GLY A 291 -5.88 -13.93 15.77
N PHE A 292 -5.85 -15.08 15.08
CA PHE A 292 -6.61 -15.28 13.84
C PHE A 292 -8.12 -15.12 14.00
N GLY A 293 -8.71 -15.57 15.11
CA GLY A 293 -10.14 -15.40 15.37
C GLY A 293 -10.56 -13.93 15.53
N GLN A 294 -9.70 -13.09 16.11
CA GLN A 294 -9.97 -11.65 16.20
C GLN A 294 -9.84 -10.97 14.84
N PHE A 295 -8.85 -11.38 14.04
CA PHE A 295 -8.74 -10.92 12.66
C PHE A 295 -9.99 -11.23 11.82
N LEU A 296 -10.51 -12.46 11.89
CA LEU A 296 -11.75 -12.82 11.18
C LEU A 296 -12.94 -11.96 11.63
N ARG A 297 -13.10 -11.70 12.93
CA ARG A 297 -14.12 -10.76 13.43
C ARG A 297 -13.94 -9.35 12.87
N ASN A 298 -12.71 -8.85 12.75
CA ASN A 298 -12.45 -7.55 12.16
C ASN A 298 -12.82 -7.53 10.66
N VAL A 299 -12.47 -8.59 9.91
CA VAL A 299 -12.79 -8.73 8.49
C VAL A 299 -14.30 -8.85 8.23
N GLU A 300 -15.02 -9.56 9.10
CA GLU A 300 -16.48 -9.70 9.03
C GLU A 300 -17.21 -8.35 9.01
N HIS A 301 -16.66 -7.34 9.71
CA HIS A 301 -17.24 -6.00 9.81
C HIS A 301 -16.81 -5.05 8.68
N LEU A 302 -15.95 -5.48 7.75
CA LEU A 302 -15.58 -4.67 6.61
C LEU A 302 -16.72 -4.63 5.58
N PRO A 303 -17.12 -3.45 5.08
CA PRO A 303 -18.05 -3.34 3.96
C PRO A 303 -17.46 -4.03 2.73
N ARG A 304 -18.20 -4.95 2.11
CA ARG A 304 -17.74 -5.78 0.98
C ARG A 304 -18.89 -6.14 0.05
N ASP A 305 -18.56 -6.64 -1.13
CA ASP A 305 -19.50 -7.25 -2.08
C ASP A 305 -18.90 -8.54 -2.68
N GLU A 306 -19.57 -9.12 -3.68
CA GLU A 306 -19.16 -10.37 -4.33
C GLU A 306 -17.80 -10.29 -5.07
N ARG A 307 -17.29 -9.08 -5.34
CA ARG A 307 -16.00 -8.83 -6.00
C ARG A 307 -14.90 -8.43 -5.04
N SER A 308 -15.22 -8.26 -3.75
CA SER A 308 -14.23 -7.98 -2.73
C SER A 308 -13.34 -9.19 -2.50
N VAL A 309 -12.02 -8.99 -2.52
CA VAL A 309 -11.04 -10.08 -2.43
C VAL A 309 -10.07 -9.91 -1.28
N ILE A 310 -9.54 -11.02 -0.79
CA ILE A 310 -8.34 -11.08 0.05
C ILE A 310 -7.18 -11.64 -0.77
N ILE A 311 -6.03 -10.99 -0.64
CA ILE A 311 -4.80 -11.34 -1.32
C ILE A 311 -3.77 -11.71 -0.25
N ARG A 312 -3.24 -12.92 -0.32
CA ARG A 312 -2.29 -13.45 0.67
C ARG A 312 -1.11 -14.15 0.03
N SER A 313 -0.08 -14.37 0.83
CA SER A 313 1.21 -14.88 0.36
C SER A 313 1.64 -16.07 1.19
N VAL A 314 1.99 -17.16 0.52
CA VAL A 314 2.49 -18.39 1.15
C VAL A 314 3.91 -18.64 0.71
N PHE A 315 4.78 -18.98 1.65
CA PHE A 315 6.18 -19.29 1.38
C PHE A 315 6.41 -20.80 1.47
N ARG A 316 7.12 -21.34 0.47
CA ARG A 316 7.41 -22.77 0.34
C ARG A 316 8.10 -23.37 1.58
N ALA A 317 8.89 -22.57 2.30
CA ALA A 317 9.60 -22.99 3.52
C ALA A 317 8.69 -23.63 4.57
N THR A 318 7.43 -23.19 4.61
CA THR A 318 6.55 -23.47 5.74
C THR A 318 5.76 -24.76 5.56
N PHE A 319 5.33 -25.10 4.35
CA PHE A 319 4.42 -26.22 4.08
C PHE A 319 4.73 -27.03 2.82
N GLY A 320 5.84 -26.75 2.13
CA GLY A 320 6.11 -27.33 0.81
C GLY A 320 5.37 -26.57 -0.32
N PRO A 321 5.31 -27.13 -1.55
CA PRO A 321 4.68 -26.46 -2.68
C PRO A 321 3.15 -26.40 -2.51
N HIS A 322 2.57 -25.21 -2.66
CA HIS A 322 1.12 -25.03 -2.77
C HIS A 322 0.64 -25.52 -4.15
N PRO A 323 -0.60 -26.01 -4.31
CA PRO A 323 -1.12 -26.42 -5.61
C PRO A 323 -1.10 -25.33 -6.70
N LEU A 324 -1.05 -24.05 -6.29
CA LEU A 324 -0.94 -22.88 -7.17
C LEU A 324 0.48 -22.31 -7.25
N SER A 325 1.48 -22.99 -6.69
CA SER A 325 2.87 -22.56 -6.82
C SER A 325 3.35 -22.64 -8.27
N VAL A 326 4.05 -21.60 -8.71
CA VAL A 326 4.67 -21.55 -10.03
C VAL A 326 6.13 -22.01 -9.91
N PRO A 327 6.61 -22.92 -10.79
CA PRO A 327 8.01 -23.33 -10.79
C PRO A 327 8.97 -22.14 -10.84
N GLY A 328 10.03 -22.17 -10.03
CA GLY A 328 11.00 -21.07 -9.91
C GLY A 328 10.63 -20.01 -8.86
N TYR A 329 9.40 -19.97 -8.37
CA TYR A 329 8.98 -19.02 -7.34
C TYR A 329 9.00 -19.66 -5.95
N TYR A 330 9.54 -18.92 -4.97
CA TYR A 330 9.57 -19.35 -3.57
C TYR A 330 8.30 -18.96 -2.79
N SER A 331 7.64 -17.89 -3.23
CA SER A 331 6.34 -17.43 -2.75
C SER A 331 5.24 -17.89 -3.71
N THR A 332 4.02 -17.99 -3.19
CA THR A 332 2.81 -18.18 -3.96
C THR A 332 1.80 -17.14 -3.53
N GLN A 333 1.38 -16.31 -4.49
CA GLN A 333 0.36 -15.30 -4.29
C GLN A 333 -1.02 -15.93 -4.50
N LEU A 334 -1.91 -15.78 -3.54
CA LEU A 334 -3.22 -16.40 -3.52
C LEU A 334 -4.30 -15.35 -3.47
N LEU A 335 -5.43 -15.69 -4.08
CA LEU A 335 -6.63 -14.86 -4.14
C LEU A 335 -7.82 -15.67 -3.62
N GLN A 336 -8.67 -15.04 -2.83
CA GLN A 336 -9.95 -15.59 -2.36
C GLN A 336 -10.96 -14.43 -2.29
N THR A 337 -12.26 -14.69 -2.45
CA THR A 337 -13.26 -13.65 -2.15
C THR A 337 -13.35 -13.42 -0.63
N LEU A 338 -13.60 -12.19 -0.20
CA LEU A 338 -13.86 -11.91 1.22
C LEU A 338 -15.13 -12.61 1.70
N GLU A 339 -16.12 -12.79 0.83
CA GLU A 339 -17.37 -13.47 1.19
C GLU A 339 -17.13 -14.92 1.61
N THR A 340 -16.41 -15.70 0.79
CA THR A 340 -16.11 -17.10 1.15
C THR A 340 -15.24 -17.22 2.41
N LEU A 341 -14.40 -16.23 2.70
CA LEU A 341 -13.62 -16.19 3.95
C LEU A 341 -14.53 -16.01 5.17
N VAL A 342 -15.53 -15.13 5.07
CA VAL A 342 -16.45 -14.84 6.18
C VAL A 342 -17.49 -15.92 6.36
N GLU A 343 -18.04 -16.47 5.27
CA GLU A 343 -18.94 -17.63 5.31
C GLU A 343 -18.26 -18.83 5.99
N GLU A 344 -17.00 -19.12 5.62
CA GLU A 344 -16.23 -20.18 6.25
C GLU A 344 -15.97 -19.90 7.73
N ALA A 345 -15.67 -18.65 8.10
CA ALA A 345 -15.50 -18.25 9.50
C ALA A 345 -16.78 -18.49 10.33
N ALA A 346 -17.96 -18.31 9.73
CA ALA A 346 -19.25 -18.57 10.37
C ALA A 346 -19.58 -20.08 10.46
N ASP A 347 -19.09 -20.89 9.52
CA ASP A 347 -19.31 -22.35 9.45
C ASP A 347 -18.19 -23.17 10.14
N GLY A 348 -17.76 -22.73 11.32
CA GLY A 348 -16.76 -23.44 12.13
C GLY A 348 -15.30 -23.13 11.79
N GLY A 349 -15.04 -22.27 10.80
CA GLY A 349 -13.72 -21.74 10.48
C GLY A 349 -12.73 -22.76 9.91
N TYR A 350 -11.45 -22.44 10.01
CA TYR A 350 -10.36 -23.23 9.45
C TYR A 350 -9.65 -24.04 10.52
N ARG A 351 -9.47 -25.35 10.32
CA ARG A 351 -8.82 -26.25 11.28
C ARG A 351 -7.31 -26.11 11.28
N SER A 352 -6.74 -25.56 10.21
CA SER A 352 -5.31 -25.33 10.08
C SER A 352 -5.02 -24.17 9.13
N TYR A 353 -3.82 -23.60 9.25
CA TYR A 353 -3.35 -22.61 8.29
C TYR A 353 -3.26 -23.18 6.86
N TRP A 354 -2.93 -24.46 6.71
CA TRP A 354 -2.91 -25.11 5.39
C TRP A 354 -4.30 -25.14 4.74
N GLU A 355 -5.33 -25.41 5.55
CA GLU A 355 -6.72 -25.36 5.09
C GLU A 355 -7.10 -23.92 4.71
N LEU A 356 -6.74 -22.90 5.49
CA LEU A 356 -6.95 -21.48 5.14
C LEU A 356 -6.40 -21.14 3.76
N VAL A 357 -5.16 -21.54 3.48
CA VAL A 357 -4.49 -21.10 2.25
C VAL A 357 -4.86 -21.94 1.03
N THR A 358 -5.48 -23.11 1.22
CA THR A 358 -5.85 -24.01 0.11
C THR A 358 -7.35 -23.95 -0.20
N LYS A 359 -8.22 -23.85 0.81
CA LYS A 359 -9.67 -23.86 0.64
C LYS A 359 -10.13 -22.56 -0.02
N HIS A 360 -11.03 -22.66 -1.00
CA HIS A 360 -11.59 -21.53 -1.76
C HIS A 360 -10.56 -20.65 -2.51
N ALA A 361 -9.30 -21.09 -2.62
CA ALA A 361 -8.28 -20.38 -3.39
C ALA A 361 -8.67 -20.34 -4.87
N LEU A 362 -8.78 -19.12 -5.41
CA LEU A 362 -9.14 -18.87 -6.80
C LEU A 362 -7.95 -19.14 -7.72
N ARG A 363 -8.25 -19.80 -8.85
CA ARG A 363 -7.28 -20.12 -9.90
C ARG A 363 -7.28 -19.08 -11.00
#